data_AF-A0A950C642-F1
#
_entry.id   AF-A0A950C642-F1
#
_cell.length_a   1.000
_cell.length_b   1.000
_cell.length_c   1.000
_cell.angle_alpha   90.00
_cell.angle_beta   90.00
_cell.angle_gamma   90.00
#
_symmetry.space_group_name_H-M   'P 1'
#
loop_
_entity.id
_entity.type
_entity.pdbx_description
1 polymer ?
#
loop_
_entity_poly.entity_id
_entity_poly.type
_entity_poly.pdbx_seq_one_letter_code
_entity_poly.pdbx_strand_id
1 'polypeptide(L)'
;MKRHPRGDNVRRALAQEAARIMAEHGIRDFLIAKRKAAERLGVEDGPALLPKNSEIEAALAEYQRLFGGESHLSALQAQRHAALAAMRYLEEFEPRLVGA
;
A
#
# COMPACT_ATOMS: atom_id res chain seq x y z
N MET A 1 25.30 -11.88 3.01
CA MET A 1 25.25 -10.41 3.20
C MET A 1 24.55 -10.11 4.52
N LYS A 2 25.26 -9.57 5.52
CA LYS A 2 24.64 -9.13 6.78
C LYS A 2 23.93 -7.80 6.54
N ARG A 3 22.60 -7.76 6.63
CA ARG A 3 21.84 -6.50 6.58
C ARG A 3 22.24 -5.65 7.79
N HIS A 4 22.59 -4.39 7.57
CA HIS A 4 22.89 -3.49 8.67
C HIS A 4 21.58 -3.02 9.32
N PRO A 5 21.45 -3.12 10.66
CA PRO A 5 20.20 -2.82 11.37
C PRO A 5 19.75 -1.37 11.17
N ARG A 6 20.68 -0.43 10.97
CA ARG A 6 20.36 0.97 10.63
C ARG A 6 19.68 1.10 9.26
N GLY A 7 20.20 0.41 8.24
CA GLY A 7 19.63 0.46 6.88
C GLY A 7 18.25 -0.20 6.79
N ASP A 8 18.00 -1.24 7.59
CA ASP A 8 16.67 -1.86 7.67
C ASP A 8 15.64 -0.97 8.35
N ASN A 9 16.04 -0.20 9.38
CA ASN A 9 15.16 0.76 10.04
C ASN A 9 14.83 1.94 9.11
N VAL A 10 15.81 2.49 8.39
CA VAL A 10 15.58 3.57 7.41
C VAL A 10 14.65 3.10 6.29
N ARG A 11 14.88 1.90 5.75
CA ARG A 11 14.00 1.34 4.70
C ARG A 11 12.55 1.18 5.18
N ARG A 12 12.36 0.76 6.43
CA ARG A 12 11.03 0.62 7.04
C ARG A 12 10.35 1.97 7.23
N ALA A 13 11.08 2.98 7.71
CA ALA A 13 10.56 4.33 7.84
C ALA A 13 10.16 4.92 6.48
N LEU A 14 10.98 4.71 5.45
CA LEU A 14 10.65 5.10 4.07
C LEU A 14 9.39 4.40 3.55
N ALA A 15 9.22 3.11 3.82
CA ALA A 15 8.02 2.38 3.41
C ALA A 15 6.75 2.92 4.08
N GLN A 16 6.83 3.23 5.37
CA GLN A 16 5.72 3.81 6.14
C GLN A 16 5.37 5.22 5.66
N GLU A 17 6.37 6.07 5.42
CA GLU A 17 6.12 7.43 4.93
C GLU A 17 5.59 7.41 3.49
N ALA A 18 6.09 6.54 2.63
CA ALA A 18 5.55 6.35 1.28
C ALA A 18 4.10 5.89 1.31
N ALA A 19 3.76 4.90 2.16
CA ALA A 19 2.39 4.44 2.35
C ALA A 19 1.46 5.57 2.84
N ARG A 20 1.91 6.38 3.79
CA ARG A 20 1.18 7.55 4.26
C ARG A 20 0.92 8.57 3.15
N ILE A 21 1.95 8.90 2.36
CA ILE A 21 1.82 9.80 1.21
C ILE A 21 0.80 9.27 0.21
N MET A 22 0.84 7.96 -0.10
CA MET A 22 -0.12 7.34 -1.02
C MET A 22 -1.55 7.42 -0.47
N ALA A 23 -1.76 7.13 0.82
CA ALA A 23 -3.06 7.14 1.46
C ALA A 23 -3.65 8.55 1.59
N GLU A 24 -2.87 9.53 2.05
CA GLU A 24 -3.34 10.89 2.32
C GLU A 24 -3.44 11.76 1.06
N HIS A 25 -2.51 11.59 0.10
CA HIS A 25 -2.42 12.46 -1.07
C HIS A 25 -2.94 11.81 -2.35
N GLY A 26 -3.52 10.59 -2.26
CA GLY A 26 -4.09 9.86 -3.39
C GLY A 26 -3.07 9.44 -4.46
N ILE A 27 -1.78 9.40 -4.13
CA ILE A 27 -0.72 9.04 -5.07
C ILE A 27 -0.74 7.53 -5.28
N ARG A 28 -0.94 7.09 -6.52
CA ARG A 28 -0.90 5.66 -6.90
C ARG A 28 0.46 5.20 -7.42
N ASP A 29 1.32 6.14 -7.79
CA ASP A 29 2.67 5.84 -8.29
C ASP A 29 3.66 5.66 -7.13
N PHE A 30 4.16 4.43 -6.98
CA PHE A 30 5.13 4.05 -5.96
C PHE A 30 6.45 4.80 -6.08
N LEU A 31 6.91 5.13 -7.29
CA LEU A 31 8.17 5.84 -7.48
C LEU A 31 8.06 7.29 -6.98
N ILE A 32 6.94 7.95 -7.28
CA ILE A 32 6.66 9.30 -6.77
C ILE A 32 6.56 9.28 -5.24
N ALA A 33 5.85 8.30 -4.67
CA ALA A 33 5.72 8.15 -3.22
C ALA A 33 7.09 7.93 -2.53
N LYS A 34 7.93 7.06 -3.09
CA LYS A 34 9.29 6.78 -2.59
C LYS A 34 10.18 8.03 -2.58
N ARG A 35 10.17 8.79 -3.68
CA ARG A 35 10.98 10.02 -3.78
C ARG A 35 10.55 11.05 -2.76
N LYS A 36 9.24 11.30 -2.63
CA LYS A 36 8.70 12.21 -1.63
C LYS A 36 8.99 11.74 -0.19
N ALA A 37 8.94 10.44 0.07
CA ALA A 37 9.29 9.87 1.37
C ALA A 37 10.79 10.08 1.69
N ALA A 38 11.68 9.86 0.72
CA ALA A 38 13.11 10.10 0.90
C ALA A 38 13.43 11.58 1.16
N GLU A 39 12.79 12.47 0.40
CA GLU A 39 12.91 13.93 0.58
C GLU A 39 12.45 14.37 1.98
N ARG A 40 11.30 13.88 2.44
CA ARG A 40 10.76 14.20 3.78
C ARG A 40 11.64 13.68 4.92
N LEU A 41 12.26 12.53 4.74
CA LEU A 41 13.11 11.91 5.76
C LEU A 41 14.59 12.32 5.66
N GLY A 42 14.95 13.20 4.71
CA GLY A 42 16.34 13.64 4.50
C GLY A 42 17.28 12.49 4.12
N VAL A 43 16.76 11.46 3.45
CA VAL A 43 17.56 10.29 3.05
C VAL A 43 18.13 10.54 1.66
N GLU A 44 19.41 10.90 1.62
CA GLU A 44 20.17 11.05 0.36
C GLU A 44 20.84 9.74 -0.09
N ASP A 45 20.92 8.76 0.81
CA ASP A 45 21.49 7.45 0.54
C ASP A 45 20.74 6.77 -0.62
N GLY A 46 21.49 6.45 -1.68
CA GLY A 46 20.96 6.03 -2.99
C GLY A 46 20.12 4.73 -3.02
N PRO A 47 20.02 4.06 -4.18
CA PRO A 47 19.06 2.97 -4.44
C PRO A 47 19.04 1.81 -3.43
N ALA A 48 20.08 1.64 -2.62
CA ALA A 48 20.23 0.57 -1.63
C ALA A 48 19.29 0.69 -0.42
N LEU A 49 18.80 1.89 -0.09
CA LEU A 49 17.88 2.10 1.05
C LEU A 49 16.42 2.26 0.64
N LEU A 50 16.13 2.34 -0.66
CA LEU A 50 14.76 2.47 -1.16
C LEU A 50 13.96 1.17 -0.90
N PRO A 51 12.73 1.27 -0.35
CA PRO A 51 11.88 0.11 -0.13
C PRO A 51 11.39 -0.48 -1.45
N LYS A 52 11.10 -1.77 -1.45
CA LYS A 52 10.39 -2.47 -2.53
C LYS A 52 8.92 -2.04 -2.55
N ASN A 53 8.26 -2.18 -3.71
CA ASN A 53 6.83 -1.88 -3.82
C ASN A 53 6.02 -2.76 -2.84
N SER A 54 6.39 -4.04 -2.69
CA SER A 54 5.74 -4.94 -1.73
C SER A 54 5.91 -4.52 -0.27
N GLU A 55 7.01 -3.86 0.10
CA GLU A 55 7.20 -3.32 1.46
C GLU A 55 6.29 -2.10 1.68
N ILE A 56 6.06 -1.29 0.64
CA ILE A 56 5.12 -0.16 0.69
C ILE A 56 3.68 -0.66 0.73
N GLU A 57 3.32 -1.68 -0.05
CA GLU A 57 1.99 -2.29 -0.03
C GLU A 57 1.65 -2.85 1.36
N ALA A 58 2.60 -3.55 1.98
CA ALA A 58 2.46 -4.05 3.34
C ALA A 58 2.24 -2.90 4.35
N ALA A 59 3.04 -1.83 4.24
CA ALA A 59 2.89 -0.64 5.08
C ALA A 59 1.57 0.11 4.82
N LEU A 60 1.08 0.12 3.57
CA LEU A 60 -0.19 0.73 3.19
C LEU A 60 -1.38 -0.06 3.76
N ALA A 61 -1.34 -1.39 3.68
CA ALA A 61 -2.35 -2.24 4.31
C ALA A 61 -2.35 -2.10 5.85
N GLU A 62 -1.17 -1.93 6.47
CA GLU A 62 -1.06 -1.62 7.89
C GLU A 62 -1.62 -0.23 8.23
N TYR A 63 -1.26 0.80 7.46
CA TYR A 63 -1.80 2.14 7.60
C TYR A 63 -3.33 2.15 7.48
N GLN A 64 -3.88 1.48 6.48
CA GLN A 64 -5.33 1.37 6.30
C GLN A 64 -6.00 0.58 7.44
N ARG A 65 -5.36 -0.44 8.01
CA ARG A 65 -5.88 -1.09 9.23
C ARG A 65 -5.92 -0.15 10.43
N LEU A 66 -4.85 0.63 10.63
CA LEU A 66 -4.71 1.52 11.79
C LEU A 66 -5.60 2.76 11.70
N PHE A 67 -5.72 3.34 10.50
CA PHE A 67 -6.39 4.62 10.28
C PHE A 67 -7.70 4.51 9.48
N GLY A 68 -7.96 3.37 8.83
CA GLY A 68 -9.14 3.16 7.98
C GLY A 68 -10.41 2.77 8.73
N GLY A 69 -10.33 2.35 9.99
CA GLY A 69 -11.48 2.17 10.90
C GLY A 69 -12.74 1.52 10.29
N GLU A 70 -13.91 2.00 10.72
CA GLU A 70 -15.23 1.54 10.23
C GLU A 70 -15.47 1.90 8.74
N SER A 71 -14.88 2.99 8.24
CA SER A 71 -15.11 3.43 6.86
C SER A 71 -14.47 2.49 5.84
N HIS A 72 -13.30 1.93 6.14
CA HIS A 72 -12.64 0.92 5.32
C HIS A 72 -13.42 -0.40 5.32
N LEU A 73 -13.92 -0.83 6.50
CA LEU A 73 -14.78 -2.00 6.60
C LEU A 73 -16.07 -1.83 5.77
N SER A 74 -16.70 -0.66 5.86
CA SER A 74 -17.89 -0.31 5.09
C SER A 74 -17.62 -0.28 3.58
N ALA A 75 -16.52 0.36 3.15
CA ALA A 75 -16.12 0.39 1.74
C ALA A 75 -15.83 -1.01 1.19
N LEU A 76 -15.14 -1.85 1.97
CA LEU A 76 -14.84 -3.23 1.61
C LEU A 76 -16.10 -4.09 1.53
N GLN A 77 -17.03 -3.91 2.47
CA GLN A 77 -18.34 -4.55 2.40
C GLN A 77 -19.12 -4.10 1.16
N ALA A 78 -19.13 -2.82 0.84
CA ALA A 78 -19.80 -2.30 -0.36
C ALA A 78 -19.20 -2.90 -1.64
N GLN A 79 -17.86 -2.96 -1.75
CA GLN A 79 -17.18 -3.59 -2.88
C GLN A 79 -17.51 -5.09 -2.99
N ARG A 80 -17.56 -5.82 -1.87
CA ARG A 80 -17.95 -7.24 -1.87
C ARG A 80 -19.38 -7.46 -2.32
N HIS A 81 -20.32 -6.61 -1.88
CA HIS A 81 -21.71 -6.67 -2.34
C HIS A 81 -21.82 -6.39 -3.85
N ALA A 82 -21.08 -5.39 -4.35
CA ALA A 82 -21.04 -5.07 -5.78
C ALA A 82 -20.44 -6.22 -6.61
N ALA A 83 -19.32 -6.80 -6.15
CA ALA A 83 -18.68 -7.95 -6.78
C ALA A 83 -19.64 -9.15 -6.84
N LEU A 84 -20.32 -9.48 -5.73
CA LEU A 84 -21.31 -10.55 -5.69
C LEU A 84 -22.49 -10.29 -6.65
N ALA A 85 -22.97 -9.05 -6.73
CA ALA A 85 -24.01 -8.69 -7.67
C ALA A 85 -23.56 -8.87 -9.14
N ALA A 86 -22.34 -8.44 -9.46
CA ALA A 86 -21.75 -8.63 -10.79
C ALA A 86 -21.54 -10.11 -11.13
N MET A 87 -21.04 -10.92 -10.19
CA MET A 87 -20.85 -12.35 -10.41
C MET A 87 -22.17 -13.08 -10.67
N ARG A 88 -23.25 -12.72 -9.96
CA ARG A 88 -24.59 -13.26 -10.25
C ARG A 88 -25.11 -12.82 -11.61
N TYR A 89 -24.88 -11.57 -11.98
CA TYR A 89 -25.29 -11.07 -13.29
C TYR A 89 -24.56 -11.76 -14.46
N LEU A 90 -23.29 -12.12 -14.24
CA LEU A 90 -22.42 -12.77 -15.23
C LEU A 90 -22.37 -14.29 -15.07
N GLU A 91 -23.32 -14.91 -14.37
CA GLU A 91 -23.27 -16.33 -13.98
C GLU A 91 -23.00 -17.27 -15.16
N GLU A 92 -23.59 -17.01 -16.33
CA GLU A 92 -23.40 -17.78 -17.57
C GLU A 92 -21.94 -17.85 -18.04
N PHE A 93 -21.10 -16.91 -17.61
CA PHE A 93 -19.68 -16.81 -17.98
C PHE A 93 -18.72 -17.38 -16.93
N GLU A 94 -19.23 -18.05 -15.89
CA GLU A 94 -18.42 -18.61 -14.79
C GLU A 94 -17.40 -17.61 -14.19
N PRO A 95 -17.85 -16.46 -13.67
CA PRO A 95 -16.96 -15.38 -13.29
C PRO A 95 -16.09 -15.78 -12.10
N ARG A 96 -14.81 -15.37 -12.12
CA ARG A 96 -13.86 -15.56 -11.02
C ARG A 96 -13.44 -14.21 -10.45
N LEU A 97 -13.59 -14.05 -9.14
CA LEU A 97 -13.15 -12.86 -8.44
C LEU A 97 -11.64 -12.91 -8.18
N VAL A 98 -10.95 -11.81 -8.48
CA VAL A 98 -9.51 -11.63 -8.22
C VAL A 98 -9.28 -10.29 -7.53
N GLY A 99 -8.24 -10.21 -6.71
CA GLY A 99 -7.99 -9.08 -5.81
C GLY A 99 -8.44 -9.37 -4.38
N ALA A 100 -7.72 -8.81 -3.40
CA ALA A 100 -7.94 -8.99 -1.97
C ALA A 100 -8.60 -7.75 -1.34
#